data_AF-A0A937PIC1-F1
#
_entry.id   AF-A0A937PIC1-F1
#
_cell.length_a   1.000
_cell.length_b   1.000
_cell.length_c   1.000
_cell.angle_alpha   90.00
_cell.angle_beta   90.00
_cell.angle_gamma   90.00
#
_symmetry.space_group_name_H-M   'P 1'
#
loop_
_entity.id
_entity.type
_entity.pdbx_description
1 polymer ?
#
loop_
_entity_poly.entity_id
_entity_poly.type
_entity_poly.pdbx_seq_one_letter_code
_entity_poly.pdbx_strand_id
1 'polypeptide(L)'
;MPEINFIFIPAVFFIGIVTSYQDIKFGKIKHKWIGMGLIYFILGYLLLYLLSALRIVDYRGINYSYIQELFINGLISIVIAYLFWKLGIWAAGDAKLFIVYALLIPLDYYSKSYLPYFPSFALLLNIFIPLFLFILIAAFLKLLNIAICRLINHRKNILILIKDCCQKISSKIRDGW
;
A
#
# COMPACT_ATOMS: atom_id res chain seq x y z
N MET A 1 27.15 -11.95 -0.93
CA MET A 1 26.85 -11.17 -2.15
C MET A 1 25.49 -11.63 -2.66
N PRO A 2 24.48 -10.77 -2.81
CA PRO A 2 23.09 -11.15 -3.05
C PRO A 2 22.82 -11.26 -4.57
N GLU A 3 23.57 -12.12 -5.25
CA GLU A 3 23.45 -12.27 -6.72
C GLU A 3 22.29 -13.19 -7.12
N ILE A 4 21.67 -13.88 -6.16
CA ILE A 4 20.77 -15.00 -6.44
C ILE A 4 19.28 -14.60 -6.27
N ASN A 5 19.05 -13.40 -5.76
CA ASN A 5 17.71 -12.86 -5.53
C ASN A 5 17.01 -12.33 -6.80
N PHE A 6 17.73 -12.24 -7.92
CA PHE A 6 17.18 -11.79 -9.20
C PHE A 6 16.24 -12.80 -9.84
N ILE A 7 16.23 -14.07 -9.43
CA ILE A 7 15.34 -15.06 -10.04
C ILE A 7 13.86 -14.76 -9.77
N PHE A 8 13.55 -14.20 -8.59
CA PHE A 8 12.17 -13.91 -8.21
C PHE A 8 11.67 -12.55 -8.72
N ILE A 9 12.58 -11.61 -9.02
CA ILE A 9 12.24 -10.25 -9.45
C ILE A 9 11.39 -10.24 -10.74
N PRO A 10 11.75 -10.96 -11.83
CA PRO A 10 10.93 -11.03 -13.04
C PRO A 10 9.52 -11.52 -12.76
N ALA A 11 9.35 -12.52 -11.88
CA ALA A 11 8.03 -13.02 -11.52
C ALA A 11 7.22 -11.98 -10.73
N VAL A 12 7.84 -11.29 -9.77
CA VAL A 12 7.22 -10.20 -9.00
C VAL A 12 6.75 -9.08 -9.93
N PHE A 13 7.60 -8.61 -10.83
CA PHE A 13 7.23 -7.58 -11.81
C PHE A 13 6.13 -8.04 -12.76
N PHE A 14 6.26 -9.26 -13.29
CA PHE A 14 5.29 -9.83 -14.22
C PHE A 14 3.90 -9.96 -13.57
N ILE A 15 3.83 -10.56 -12.38
CA ILE A 15 2.58 -10.68 -11.62
C ILE A 15 2.05 -9.28 -11.27
N GLY A 16 2.91 -8.34 -10.86
CA GLY A 16 2.53 -6.97 -10.57
C GLY A 16 1.88 -6.25 -11.73
N ILE A 17 2.51 -6.27 -12.91
CA ILE A 17 2.00 -5.61 -14.11
C ILE A 17 0.68 -6.24 -14.55
N VAL A 18 0.63 -7.58 -14.60
CA VAL A 18 -0.56 -8.31 -15.08
C VAL A 18 -1.75 -8.13 -14.14
N THR A 19 -1.51 -8.17 -12.84
CA THR A 19 -2.59 -8.01 -11.83
C THR A 19 -3.07 -6.57 -11.78
N SER A 20 -2.18 -5.58 -11.84
CA SER A 20 -2.56 -4.16 -11.93
C SER A 20 -3.39 -3.88 -13.19
N TYR A 21 -2.98 -4.42 -14.35
CA TYR A 21 -3.75 -4.27 -15.59
C TYR A 21 -5.15 -4.89 -15.49
N GLN A 22 -5.26 -6.07 -14.86
CA GLN A 22 -6.55 -6.75 -14.71
C GLN A 22 -7.46 -6.07 -13.69
N ASP A 23 -6.88 -5.53 -12.62
CA ASP A 23 -7.65 -4.81 -11.62
C ASP A 23 -8.27 -3.54 -12.23
N ILE A 24 -7.48 -2.76 -12.99
CA ILE A 24 -7.98 -1.57 -13.70
C ILE A 24 -9.09 -1.93 -14.71
N LYS A 25 -8.93 -3.04 -15.45
CA LYS A 25 -9.85 -3.38 -16.55
C LYS A 25 -11.11 -4.13 -16.12
N PHE A 26 -11.00 -5.00 -15.11
CA PHE A 26 -12.07 -5.93 -14.72
C PHE A 26 -12.49 -5.79 -13.25
N GLY A 27 -11.75 -5.04 -12.43
CA GLY A 27 -12.00 -4.90 -10.98
C GLY A 27 -11.90 -6.21 -10.20
N LYS A 28 -11.29 -7.25 -10.79
CA LYS A 28 -11.20 -8.59 -10.22
C LYS A 28 -9.87 -9.25 -10.58
N ILE A 29 -9.18 -9.74 -9.56
CA ILE A 29 -7.95 -10.52 -9.72
C ILE A 29 -8.31 -12.00 -9.91
N LYS A 30 -7.90 -12.58 -11.03
CA LYS A 30 -8.17 -13.99 -11.35
C LYS A 30 -7.28 -14.91 -10.50
N HIS A 31 -7.86 -15.99 -9.98
CA HIS A 31 -7.16 -16.99 -9.15
C HIS A 31 -5.95 -17.63 -9.87
N LYS A 32 -5.97 -17.69 -11.21
CA LYS A 32 -4.87 -18.25 -12.01
C LYS A 32 -3.51 -17.58 -11.76
N TRP A 33 -3.46 -16.27 -11.54
CA TRP A 33 -2.19 -15.55 -11.33
C TRP A 33 -1.62 -15.79 -9.94
N ILE A 34 -2.51 -15.89 -8.94
CA ILE A 34 -2.15 -16.27 -7.57
C ILE A 34 -1.54 -17.68 -7.59
N GLY A 35 -2.19 -18.64 -8.27
CA GLY A 35 -1.68 -19.99 -8.45
C GLY A 35 -0.33 -20.03 -9.16
N MET A 36 -0.17 -19.28 -10.26
CA MET A 36 1.11 -19.18 -10.96
C MET A 36 2.23 -18.62 -10.07
N GLY A 37 1.95 -17.61 -9.24
CA GLY A 37 2.93 -17.07 -8.31
C GLY A 37 3.37 -18.08 -7.25
N LEU A 38 2.43 -18.84 -6.69
CA LEU A 38 2.75 -19.91 -5.73
C LEU A 38 3.56 -21.05 -6.37
N ILE A 39 3.21 -21.46 -7.59
CA ILE A 39 3.97 -22.47 -8.33
C ILE A 39 5.38 -21.97 -8.62
N TYR A 40 5.52 -20.70 -9.05
CA TYR A 40 6.82 -20.09 -9.30
C TYR A 40 7.68 -20.03 -8.04
N PHE A 41 7.09 -19.68 -6.90
CA PHE A 41 7.76 -19.71 -5.60
C PHE A 41 8.33 -21.10 -5.30
N ILE A 42 7.49 -22.15 -5.37
CA ILE A 42 7.91 -23.53 -5.08
C ILE A 42 9.02 -23.97 -6.03
N LEU A 43 8.84 -23.78 -7.34
CA LEU A 43 9.83 -24.17 -8.34
C LEU A 43 11.12 -23.37 -8.22
N GLY A 44 11.04 -22.07 -7.91
CA GLY A 44 12.19 -21.20 -7.71
C GLY A 44 13.05 -21.66 -6.53
N TYR A 45 12.44 -21.89 -5.36
CA TYR A 45 13.17 -22.40 -4.19
C TYR A 45 13.68 -23.84 -4.38
N LEU A 46 12.92 -24.70 -5.07
CA LEU A 46 13.38 -26.05 -5.42
C LEU A 46 14.61 -26.00 -6.35
N LEU A 47 14.57 -25.15 -7.37
CA LEU A 47 15.69 -24.97 -8.30
C LEU A 47 16.92 -24.41 -7.59
N LEU A 48 16.74 -23.42 -6.71
CA LEU A 48 17.83 -22.87 -5.90
C LEU A 48 18.46 -23.92 -4.98
N TYR A 49 17.63 -24.76 -4.34
CA TYR A 49 18.12 -25.88 -3.54
C TYR A 49 18.91 -26.88 -4.37
N LEU A 50 18.41 -27.25 -5.56
CA LEU A 50 19.09 -28.18 -6.47
C LEU A 50 20.43 -27.62 -6.98
N LEU A 51 20.47 -26.36 -7.42
CA LEU A 51 21.69 -25.70 -7.89
C LEU A 51 22.74 -25.57 -6.79
N SER A 52 22.30 -25.32 -5.56
CA SER A 52 23.16 -25.30 -4.38
C SER A 52 23.70 -26.69 -4.05
N ALA A 53 22.87 -27.74 -4.11
CA ALA A 53 23.29 -29.12 -3.88
C ALA A 53 24.33 -29.60 -4.91
N LEU A 54 24.20 -29.16 -6.17
CA LEU A 54 25.15 -29.44 -7.25
C LEU A 54 26.44 -28.60 -7.18
N ARG A 55 26.57 -27.71 -6.18
CA ARG A 55 27.71 -26.78 -6.02
C ARG A 55 27.98 -25.87 -7.23
N ILE A 56 26.97 -25.68 -8.08
CA ILE A 56 27.05 -24.76 -9.23
C ILE A 56 26.96 -23.31 -8.74
N VAL A 57 26.15 -23.09 -7.70
CA VAL A 57 25.93 -21.79 -7.09
C VAL A 57 26.19 -21.90 -5.59
N ASP A 58 27.12 -21.10 -5.08
CA ASP A 58 27.43 -20.99 -3.65
C ASP A 58 26.31 -20.21 -2.93
N TYR A 59 25.17 -20.87 -2.72
CA TYR A 59 24.08 -20.32 -1.93
C TYR A 59 24.38 -20.47 -0.43
N ARG A 60 25.28 -19.63 0.09
CA ARG A 60 25.64 -19.62 1.53
C ARG A 60 24.48 -19.22 2.47
N GLY A 61 23.31 -18.87 1.93
CA GLY A 61 22.16 -18.35 2.68
C GLY A 61 21.00 -19.32 2.96
N ILE A 62 20.86 -20.45 2.25
CA ILE A 62 19.81 -21.44 2.53
C ILE A 62 20.35 -22.34 3.64
N ASN A 63 20.23 -21.85 4.86
CA ASN A 63 20.36 -22.68 6.04
C ASN A 63 18.96 -23.16 6.47
N TYR A 64 18.91 -24.19 7.30
CA TYR A 64 17.67 -24.64 7.93
C TYR A 64 16.92 -23.48 8.61
N SER A 65 17.66 -22.56 9.25
CA SER A 65 17.09 -21.33 9.84
C SER A 65 16.33 -20.47 8.81
N TYR A 66 16.89 -20.28 7.62
CA TYR A 66 16.27 -19.44 6.59
C TYR A 66 14.95 -20.04 6.10
N ILE A 67 14.91 -21.35 5.89
CA ILE A 67 13.69 -22.05 5.50
C ILE A 67 12.64 -21.94 6.60
N GLN A 68 13.04 -22.09 7.88
CA GLN A 68 12.13 -21.91 9.01
C GLN A 68 11.55 -20.48 9.06
N GLU A 69 12.39 -19.46 8.90
CA GLU A 69 11.97 -18.06 8.85
C GLU A 69 11.01 -17.80 7.67
N LEU A 70 11.26 -18.41 6.51
CA LEU A 70 10.40 -18.30 5.33
C LEU A 70 9.00 -18.88 5.60
N PHE A 71 8.94 -20.06 6.23
CA PHE A 71 7.67 -20.69 6.62
C PHE A 71 6.93 -19.87 7.68
N ILE A 72 7.62 -19.38 8.71
CA ILE A 72 7.03 -18.55 9.77
C ILE A 72 6.47 -17.26 9.16
N ASN A 73 7.26 -16.56 8.36
CA ASN A 73 6.84 -15.33 7.67
C ASN A 73 5.65 -15.58 6.75
N GLY A 74 5.63 -16.69 6.01
CA GLY A 74 4.51 -17.11 5.17
C GLY A 74 3.23 -17.35 5.98
N LEU A 75 3.32 -18.09 7.08
CA LEU A 75 2.17 -18.36 7.97
C LEU A 75 1.61 -17.07 8.58
N ILE A 76 2.48 -16.21 9.11
CA ILE A 76 2.08 -14.90 9.65
C ILE A 76 1.42 -14.06 8.56
N SER A 77 1.97 -14.06 7.34
CA SER A 77 1.40 -13.33 6.19
C SER A 77 0.00 -13.82 5.85
N ILE A 78 -0.24 -15.14 5.88
CA ILE A 78 -1.57 -15.73 5.63
C ILE A 78 -2.56 -15.29 6.72
N VAL A 79 -2.15 -15.36 7.99
CA VAL A 79 -3.01 -14.94 9.12
C VAL A 79 -3.37 -13.47 9.00
N ILE A 80 -2.41 -12.59 8.72
CA ILE A 80 -2.64 -11.15 8.59
C ILE A 80 -3.52 -10.84 7.37
N ALA A 81 -3.24 -11.45 6.22
CA ALA A 81 -4.05 -11.30 5.02
C ALA A 81 -5.51 -11.73 5.26
N TYR A 82 -5.71 -12.85 5.95
CA TYR A 82 -7.03 -13.33 6.31
C TYR A 82 -7.74 -12.36 7.27
N LEU A 83 -7.06 -11.84 8.29
CA LEU A 83 -7.61 -10.85 9.22
C LEU A 83 -8.02 -9.57 8.48
N PHE A 84 -7.19 -9.06 7.57
CA PHE A 84 -7.48 -7.84 6.81
C PHE A 84 -8.70 -8.01 5.91
N TRP A 85 -8.83 -9.18 5.27
CA TRP A 85 -10.02 -9.51 4.51
C TRP A 85 -11.25 -9.65 5.41
N LYS A 86 -11.15 -10.37 6.53
CA LYS A 86 -12.25 -10.62 7.47
C LYS A 86 -12.79 -9.32 8.09
N LEU A 87 -11.90 -8.36 8.37
CA LEU A 87 -12.25 -7.04 8.92
C LEU A 87 -12.72 -6.05 7.84
N GLY A 88 -12.70 -6.43 6.56
CA GLY A 88 -13.08 -5.54 5.45
C GLY A 88 -12.09 -4.41 5.18
N ILE A 89 -10.86 -4.51 5.69
CA ILE A 89 -9.78 -3.54 5.42
C ILE A 89 -9.31 -3.69 3.97
N TRP A 90 -9.24 -4.93 3.47
CA TRP A 90 -8.80 -5.25 2.11
C TRP A 90 -9.80 -6.12 1.36
N ALA A 91 -9.83 -5.94 0.04
CA ALA A 91 -10.51 -6.86 -0.84
C ALA A 91 -9.83 -8.24 -0.82
N ALA A 92 -10.61 -9.29 -1.06
CA ALA A 92 -10.10 -10.67 -1.08
C ALA A 92 -8.98 -10.89 -2.11
N GLY A 93 -8.94 -10.07 -3.16
CA GLY A 93 -7.89 -10.11 -4.18
C GLY A 93 -6.54 -9.64 -3.63
N ASP A 94 -6.51 -8.46 -3.02
CA ASP A 94 -5.28 -7.85 -2.45
C ASP A 94 -4.69 -8.69 -1.33
N ALA A 95 -5.56 -9.25 -0.46
CA ALA A 95 -5.13 -10.16 0.59
C ALA A 95 -4.39 -11.39 0.03
N LYS A 96 -4.90 -11.98 -1.06
CA LYS A 96 -4.25 -13.13 -1.71
C LYS A 96 -2.97 -12.73 -2.42
N LEU A 97 -2.93 -11.56 -3.07
CA LEU A 97 -1.71 -11.05 -3.70
C LEU A 97 -0.62 -10.77 -2.68
N PHE A 98 -0.97 -10.21 -1.52
CA PHE A 98 -0.03 -9.99 -0.44
C PHE A 98 0.64 -11.29 0.02
N ILE A 99 -0.13 -12.38 0.18
CA ILE A 99 0.43 -13.71 0.52
C ILE A 99 1.44 -14.15 -0.55
N VAL A 100 1.10 -13.99 -1.82
CA VAL A 100 1.96 -14.37 -2.95
C VAL A 100 3.26 -13.56 -2.93
N TYR A 101 3.19 -12.23 -2.76
CA TYR A 101 4.39 -11.38 -2.69
C TYR A 101 5.24 -11.62 -1.46
N ALA A 102 4.61 -11.89 -0.31
CA ALA A 102 5.30 -12.20 0.94
C ALA A 102 6.15 -13.48 0.83
N LEU A 103 5.73 -14.43 -0.02
CA LEU A 103 6.47 -15.66 -0.32
C LEU A 103 7.49 -15.46 -1.46
N LEU A 104 7.10 -14.79 -2.54
CA LEU A 104 7.94 -14.62 -3.72
C LEU A 104 9.17 -13.76 -3.45
N ILE A 105 9.08 -12.74 -2.60
CA ILE A 105 10.21 -11.85 -2.38
C ILE A 105 11.11 -12.43 -1.29
N PRO A 106 12.40 -12.67 -1.58
CA PRO A 106 13.36 -13.20 -0.61
C PRO A 106 13.40 -12.38 0.67
N LEU A 107 13.49 -13.07 1.81
CA LEU A 107 13.53 -12.43 3.13
C LEU A 107 14.70 -11.47 3.26
N ASP A 108 15.81 -11.72 2.55
CA ASP A 108 17.01 -10.89 2.58
C ASP A 108 16.75 -9.43 2.21
N TYR A 109 15.78 -9.16 1.30
CA TYR A 109 15.42 -7.79 0.92
C TYR A 109 14.75 -6.99 2.03
N TYR A 110 14.11 -7.68 2.98
CA TYR A 110 13.35 -7.06 4.06
C TYR A 110 13.89 -7.43 5.45
N SER A 111 14.98 -8.20 5.52
CA SER A 111 15.61 -8.71 6.75
C SER A 111 16.10 -7.60 7.69
N LYS A 112 16.38 -6.40 7.15
CA LYS A 112 16.73 -5.21 7.94
C LYS A 112 15.52 -4.51 8.57
N SER A 113 14.34 -5.12 8.53
CA SER A 113 13.12 -4.58 9.12
C SER A 113 13.12 -4.68 10.65
N TYR A 114 12.30 -3.86 11.30
CA TYR A 114 12.17 -3.77 12.75
C TYR A 114 11.60 -5.06 13.41
N LEU A 115 10.96 -5.93 12.63
CA LEU A 115 10.37 -7.19 13.11
C LEU A 115 11.17 -8.39 12.55
N PRO A 116 11.94 -9.12 13.38
CA PRO A 116 12.81 -10.19 12.91
C PRO A 116 12.03 -11.37 12.30
N TYR A 117 10.85 -11.69 12.84
CA TYR A 117 10.05 -12.84 12.42
C TYR A 117 9.01 -12.52 11.34
N PHE A 118 8.82 -11.25 11.00
CA PHE A 118 7.86 -10.84 9.97
C PHE A 118 8.43 -9.78 9.02
N PRO A 119 9.45 -10.13 8.21
CA PRO A 119 10.02 -9.21 7.21
C PRO A 119 8.98 -8.66 6.23
N SER A 120 7.95 -9.44 5.87
CA SER A 120 6.86 -8.98 5.00
C SER A 120 6.01 -7.83 5.59
N PHE A 121 6.20 -7.48 6.86
CA PHE A 121 5.66 -6.24 7.41
C PHE A 121 6.19 -5.00 6.71
N ALA A 122 7.47 -4.99 6.33
CA ALA A 122 8.06 -3.86 5.61
C ALA A 122 7.37 -3.66 4.25
N LEU A 123 7.02 -4.77 3.58
CA LEU A 123 6.25 -4.74 2.34
C LEU A 123 4.86 -4.13 2.57
N LEU A 124 4.18 -4.55 3.64
CA LEU A 124 2.89 -4.01 4.04
C LEU A 124 2.95 -2.49 4.24
N LEU A 125 3.91 -2.01 5.04
CA LEU A 125 4.13 -0.58 5.29
C LEU A 125 4.41 0.17 3.98
N ASN A 126 5.27 -0.37 3.12
CA ASN A 126 5.61 0.25 1.84
C ASN A 126 4.40 0.40 0.90
N ILE A 127 3.40 -0.50 1.00
CA ILE A 127 2.14 -0.35 0.24
C ILE A 127 1.26 0.74 0.85
N PHE A 128 1.17 0.81 2.19
CA PHE A 128 0.27 1.76 2.85
C PHE A 128 0.81 3.20 2.89
N ILE A 129 2.14 3.40 2.92
CA ILE A 129 2.72 4.75 3.03
C ILE A 129 2.31 5.67 1.87
N PRO A 130 2.43 5.29 0.58
CA PRO A 130 2.00 6.13 -0.54
C PRO A 130 0.50 6.45 -0.50
N LEU A 131 -0.33 5.44 -0.18
CA LEU A 131 -1.77 5.60 -0.06
C LEU A 131 -2.14 6.57 1.08
N PHE A 132 -1.49 6.39 2.24
CA PHE A 132 -1.69 7.24 3.41
C PHE A 132 -1.29 8.69 3.12
N LEU A 133 -0.13 8.91 2.48
CA LEU A 133 0.32 10.25 2.07
C LEU A 133 -0.66 10.90 1.10
N PHE A 134 -1.16 10.15 0.11
CA PHE A 134 -2.15 10.65 -0.83
C PHE A 134 -3.43 11.11 -0.12
N ILE A 135 -3.96 10.30 0.80
CA ILE A 135 -5.17 10.63 1.57
C ILE A 135 -4.93 11.85 2.45
N LEU A 136 -3.76 11.95 3.09
CA LEU A 136 -3.40 13.08 3.96
C LEU A 136 -3.34 14.38 3.15
N ILE A 137 -2.70 14.38 1.98
CA ILE A 137 -2.64 15.53 1.08
C ILE A 137 -4.06 15.93 0.63
N ALA A 138 -4.89 14.97 0.22
CA ALA A 138 -6.26 15.24 -0.21
C ALA A 138 -7.11 15.84 0.92
N ALA A 139 -6.97 15.33 2.15
CA ALA A 139 -7.65 15.87 3.33
C ALA A 139 -7.19 17.29 3.64
N PHE A 140 -5.89 17.57 3.57
CA PHE A 140 -5.31 18.89 3.80
C PHE A 140 -5.82 19.92 2.78
N LEU A 141 -5.83 19.59 1.49
CA LEU A 141 -6.36 20.47 0.43
C LEU A 141 -7.85 20.78 0.63
N LYS A 142 -8.64 19.77 1.02
CA LYS A 142 -10.06 19.97 1.33
C LYS A 142 -10.27 20.90 2.52
N LEU A 143 -9.44 20.76 3.57
CA LEU A 143 -9.49 21.62 4.74
C LEU A 143 -9.10 23.07 4.41
N LEU A 144 -8.08 23.27 3.57
CA LEU A 144 -7.71 24.58 3.05
C LEU A 144 -8.85 25.22 2.25
N ASN A 145 -9.49 24.48 1.35
CA ASN A 145 -10.62 24.99 0.58
C ASN A 145 -11.79 25.43 1.48
N ILE A 146 -12.11 24.65 2.52
CA ILE A 146 -13.15 25.02 3.49
C ILE A 146 -12.75 26.28 4.28
N ALA A 147 -11.49 26.40 4.70
CA ALA A 147 -10.99 27.57 5.42
C ALA A 147 -11.05 28.84 4.55
N ILE A 148 -10.63 28.75 3.28
CA ILE A 148 -10.69 29.85 2.31
C ILE A 148 -12.14 30.26 2.05
N CYS A 149 -13.05 29.30 1.83
CA CYS A 149 -14.48 29.59 1.64
C CYS A 149 -15.08 30.30 2.87
N ARG A 150 -14.73 29.89 4.09
CA ARG A 150 -15.18 30.56 5.32
C ARG A 150 -14.65 32.00 5.40
N LEU A 151 -13.39 32.25 5.07
CA LEU A 151 -12.80 33.60 5.08
C LEU A 151 -13.49 34.53 4.06
N ILE A 152 -13.73 34.04 2.84
CA ILE A 152 -14.43 34.82 1.80
C ILE A 152 -15.87 35.13 2.24
N ASN A 153 -16.58 34.14 2.81
CA ASN A 153 -17.96 34.34 3.25
C ASN A 153 -18.05 35.30 4.44
N HIS A 154 -17.12 35.20 5.39
CA HIS A 154 -17.04 36.13 6.52
C HIS A 154 -16.79 37.57 6.04
N ARG A 155 -15.91 37.77 5.05
CA ARG A 155 -15.67 39.08 4.45
C ARG A 155 -16.91 39.64 3.74
N LYS A 156 -17.67 38.81 3.02
CA LYS A 156 -18.93 39.21 2.38
C LYS A 156 -19.99 39.62 3.41
N ASN A 157 -20.16 38.86 4.50
CA ASN A 157 -21.12 39.19 5.55
C ASN A 157 -20.81 40.53 6.23
N ILE A 158 -19.53 40.83 6.51
CA ILE A 158 -19.13 42.13 7.05
C ILE A 158 -19.50 43.27 6.07
N LEU A 159 -19.24 43.09 4.77
CA LEU A 159 -19.57 44.10 3.76
C LEU A 159 -21.08 44.37 3.66
N ILE A 160 -21.91 43.33 3.80
CA ILE A 160 -23.38 43.46 3.83
C ILE A 160 -23.81 44.24 5.07
N LEU A 161 -23.31 43.88 6.25
CA LEU A 161 -23.60 44.58 7.51
C LEU A 161 -23.22 46.07 7.46
N ILE A 162 -22.08 46.41 6.86
CA ILE A 162 -21.66 47.81 6.69
C ILE A 162 -22.62 48.55 5.75
N LYS A 163 -23.02 47.95 4.63
CA LYS A 163 -23.99 48.55 3.70
C LYS A 163 -25.34 48.81 4.37
N ASP A 164 -25.88 47.84 5.11
CA ASP A 164 -27.15 47.98 5.80
C ASP A 164 -27.08 49.09 6.86
N CYS A 165 -25.97 49.19 7.60
CA CYS A 165 -25.76 50.24 8.59
C CYS A 165 -25.68 51.64 7.95
N CYS A 166 -24.93 51.78 6.84
CA CYS A 166 -24.86 53.02 6.07
C CYS A 166 -26.22 53.44 5.50
N GLN A 167 -27.00 52.50 4.98
CA GLN A 167 -28.32 52.78 4.43
C GLN A 167 -29.30 53.23 5.51
N LYS A 168 -29.24 52.59 6.70
CA LYS A 168 -30.04 52.98 7.86
C LYS A 168 -29.67 54.38 8.37
N ILE A 169 -28.39 54.71 8.45
CA ILE A 169 -27.92 56.06 8.81
C ILE A 169 -28.38 57.10 7.77
N SER A 170 -28.24 56.80 6.47
CA SER A 170 -28.65 57.69 5.39
C SER A 170 -30.16 57.99 5.41
N SER A 171 -31.01 56.98 5.65
CA SER A 171 -32.45 57.19 5.79
C SER A 171 -32.80 58.08 6.98
N LYS A 172 -32.15 57.88 8.13
CA LYS A 172 -32.40 58.66 9.35
C LYS A 172 -32.00 60.13 9.21
N ILE A 173 -30.97 60.43 8.41
CA ILE A 173 -30.59 61.81 8.09
C ILE A 173 -31.61 62.47 7.15
N ARG A 174 -32.19 61.70 6.21
CA ARG A 174 -33.18 62.21 5.26
C ARG A 174 -34.54 62.52 5.90
N ASP A 175 -34.93 61.76 6.90
CA ASP A 175 -36.22 61.93 7.59
C ASP A 175 -36.15 62.92 8.77
N GLY A 176 -34.96 63.41 9.12
CA GLY A 176 -34.71 64.33 10.24
C GLY A 176 -34.53 65.81 9.84
N TRP A 177 -34.76 66.14 8.57
CA TRP A 177 -34.83 67.50 8.00
C TRP A 177 -36.16 67.66 7.27
#